data_AF-A0A947VTY9-F1
#
_entry.id   AF-A0A947VTY9-F1
#
_cell.length_a   1.000
_cell.length_b   1.000
_cell.length_c   1.000
_cell.angle_alpha   90.00
_cell.angle_beta   90.00
_cell.angle_gamma   90.00
#
_symmetry.space_group_name_H-M   'P 1'
#
loop_
_entity.id
_entity.type
_entity.pdbx_description
1 polymer ?
#
loop_
_entity_poly.entity_id
_entity_poly.type
_entity_poly.pdbx_seq_one_letter_code
_entity_poly.pdbx_strand_id
1 'polypeptide(L)' 'VASEMFRILSKEGINIQMISTSEIKISCIINEKDTVKAVNALHSGFGLGKGN' A
#
# COMPACT_ATOMS: atom_id res chain seq x y z
N VAL A 1 -8.82 -6.28 3.97
CA VAL A 1 -7.57 -6.01 3.22
C VAL A 1 -7.46 -4.54 2.81
N ALA A 2 -8.42 -4.00 2.05
CA ALA A 2 -8.40 -2.59 1.61
C ALA A 2 -8.22 -1.58 2.76
N SER A 3 -9.00 -1.71 3.83
CA SER A 3 -8.92 -0.83 4.99
C SER A 3 -7.53 -0.81 5.64
N GLU A 4 -6.88 -1.97 5.75
CA GLU A 4 -5.53 -2.08 6.32
C GLU A 4 -4.49 -1.47 5.38
N MET A 5 -4.60 -1.69 4.07
CA MET A 5 -3.74 -1.05 3.07
C MET A 5 -3.81 0.49 3.18
N PHE A 6 -5.01 1.06 3.26
CA PHE A 6 -5.18 2.51 3.39
C PHE A 6 -4.66 3.04 4.71
N ARG A 7 -4.86 2.29 5.80
CA ARG A 7 -4.32 2.65 7.12
C ARG A 7 -2.79 2.65 7.14
N ILE A 8 -2.14 1.69 6.49
CA ILE A 8 -0.68 1.64 6.36
C ILE A 8 -0.17 2.84 5.57
N LEU A 9 -0.74 3.11 4.38
CA LEU A 9 -0.32 4.23 3.55
C LEU A 9 -0.55 5.58 4.23
N SER A 10 -1.68 5.74 4.93
CA SER A 10 -1.99 6.97 5.69
C SER A 10 -1.04 7.21 6.85
N LYS A 11 -0.64 6.17 7.60
CA LYS A 11 0.37 6.29 8.68
C LYS A 11 1.72 6.79 8.16
N GLU A 12 2.07 6.40 6.94
CA GLU A 12 3.29 6.85 6.27
C GLU A 12 3.14 8.21 5.59
N GLY A 13 1.97 8.86 5.66
CA GLY A 13 1.70 10.14 5.02
C GLY A 13 1.62 10.07 3.50
N ILE A 14 1.33 8.90 2.93
CA ILE A 14 1.28 8.67 1.48
C ILE A 14 -0.13 8.97 0.98
N ASN A 15 -0.24 9.97 0.12
CA ASN A 15 -1.52 10.35 -0.48
C ASN A 15 -1.87 9.44 -1.66
N ILE A 16 -3.11 8.92 -1.65
CA ILE A 16 -3.64 8.09 -2.74
C ILE A 16 -4.44 9.00 -3.68
N GLN A 17 -4.07 9.02 -4.95
CA GLN A 17 -4.72 9.85 -5.98
C GLN A 17 -5.92 9.15 -6.62
N MET A 18 -5.82 7.84 -6.80
CA MET A 18 -6.86 7.04 -7.42
C MET A 18 -6.81 5.60 -6.89
N ILE A 19 -7.97 4.97 -6.76
CA ILE A 19 -8.12 3.59 -6.36
C ILE A 19 -8.93 2.87 -7.44
N SER A 20 -8.47 1.69 -7.84
CA SER A 20 -9.22 0.76 -8.71
C SER A 20 -9.21 -0.63 -8.08
N THR A 21 -10.35 -1.32 -8.10
CA THR A 21 -10.52 -2.58 -7.39
C THR A 21 -11.18 -3.64 -8.27
N SER A 22 -10.75 -4.89 -8.12
CA SER A 22 -11.48 -6.10 -8.51
C SER A 22 -11.72 -6.97 -7.28
N GLU A 23 -12.43 -8.08 -7.44
CA GLU A 23 -12.76 -9.00 -6.34
C GLU A 23 -11.52 -9.49 -5.57
N ILE A 24 -10.37 -9.60 -6.24
CA ILE A 24 -9.12 -10.14 -5.67
C ILE A 24 -7.95 -9.15 -5.66
N LYS A 25 -8.13 -7.92 -6.17
CA LYS A 25 -7.01 -6.97 -6.36
C LYS A 25 -7.43 -5.55 -6.05
N ILE A 26 -6.52 -4.81 -5.43
CA ILE A 26 -6.63 -3.37 -5.21
C ILE A 26 -5.39 -2.73 -5.82
N SER A 27 -5.60 -1.74 -6.68
CA SER A 27 -4.56 -0.94 -7.31
C SER A 27 -4.75 0.52 -6.89
N CYS A 28 -3.65 1.19 -6.55
CA CYS A 28 -3.68 2.59 -6.13
C CYS A 28 -2.62 3.39 -6.89
N ILE A 29 -2.96 4.60 -7.29
CA ILE A 29 -2.03 5.57 -7.86
C ILE A 29 -1.52 6.48 -6.75
N ILE A 30 -0.20 6.58 -6.62
CA ILE A 30 0.51 7.41 -5.64
C ILE A 30 1.58 8.24 -6.35
N ASN A 31 2.20 9.19 -5.63
CA ASN A 31 3.32 9.92 -6.17
C ASN A 31 4.54 8.99 -6.33
N GLU A 32 5.26 9.11 -7.44
CA GLU A 32 6.43 8.29 -7.76
C GLU A 32 7.48 8.32 -6.64
N LYS A 33 7.71 9.49 -6.02
CA LYS A 33 8.66 9.66 -4.91
C LYS A 33 8.34 8.80 -3.69
N ASP A 34 7.06 8.43 -3.51
CA ASP A 34 6.57 7.68 -2.37
C ASP A 34 6.54 6.16 -2.65
N THR A 35 6.87 5.72 -3.87
CA THR A 35 6.73 4.33 -4.31
C THR A 35 7.51 3.36 -3.44
N VAL A 36 8.80 3.62 -3.20
CA VAL A 36 9.65 2.73 -2.39
C VAL A 36 9.14 2.67 -0.95
N LYS A 37 8.72 3.81 -0.41
CA LYS A 37 8.15 3.90 0.93
C LYS A 37 6.84 3.11 1.04
N ALA A 38 5.95 3.27 0.08
CA ALA A 38 4.67 2.57 0.01
C ALA A 38 4.86 1.05 -0.03
N VAL A 39 5.73 0.55 -0.93
CA VAL A 39 5.98 -0.88 -1.08
C VAL A 39 6.55 -1.46 0.21
N ASN A 40 7.55 -0.82 0.82
CA ASN A 40 8.15 -1.29 2.06
C ASN A 40 7.16 -1.30 3.24
N ALA A 41 6.35 -0.25 3.36
CA ALA A 41 5.32 -0.14 4.39
C ALA A 41 4.25 -1.22 4.23
N LEU A 42 3.80 -1.47 2.99
CA LEU A 42 2.85 -2.53 2.69
C LEU A 42 3.44 -3.92 2.92
N HIS A 43 4.67 -4.19 2.47
CA HIS A 43 5.37 -5.45 2.74
C HIS A 43 5.51 -5.72 4.24
N SER A 44 5.85 -4.70 5.03
CA SER A 44 6.01 -4.82 6.48
C SER A 44 4.65 -4.98 7.18
N GLY A 45 3.67 -4.16 6.83
CA GLY A 45 2.34 -4.15 7.44
C GLY A 45 1.53 -5.42 7.14
N PHE A 46 1.73 -6.04 5.98
CA PHE A 46 1.14 -7.34 5.64
C PHE A 46 2.05 -8.55 5.96
N GLY A 47 3.26 -8.33 6.48
CA GLY A 47 4.19 -9.39 6.85
C GLY A 47 4.75 -10.20 5.67
N LEU A 48 4.70 -9.64 4.45
CA LEU A 48 5.09 -10.31 3.21
C LEU A 48 6.62 -10.38 2.99
N GLY A 49 7.40 -9.68 3.82
CA GLY A 49 8.88 -9.70 3.79
C GLY A 49 9.53 -10.86 4.56
N LYS A 50 8.76 -11.67 5.29
CA LYS A 50 9.27 -12.88 5.96
C LYS A 50 9.16 -14.08 5.03
N GLY A 51 10.04 -14.14 4.04
CA GLY A 51 10.36 -15.38 3.35
C GLY A 51 11.42 -16.13 4.16
N ASN A 52 11.18 -17.42 4.42
CA ASN A 52 12.24 -18.37 4.79
C ASN A 52 13.27 -18.49 3.67
#